data_AF-A0A7V8FD92-F1
#
_entry.id   AF-A0A7V8FD92-F1
#
_cell.length_a   1.000
_cell.length_b   1.000
_cell.length_c   1.000
_cell.angle_alpha   90.00
_cell.angle_beta   90.00
_cell.angle_gamma   90.00
#
_symmetry.space_group_name_H-M   'P 1'
#
loop_
_entity.id
_entity.type
_entity.pdbx_description
1 polymer ?
#
loop_
_entity_poly.entity_id
_entity_poly.type
_entity_poly.pdbx_seq_one_letter_code
_entity_poly.pdbx_strand_id
1 'polypeptide(L)'
;MQPKKFALPLMLLSLVAASTVQARGTIEKVDIKGLDKGDDAEIIENIQVSLSLYDTIGKEQGESRLEYLLSQAERQTRGALEPFGYYNPVIKVEAPREGETVRVLIHVGKGEPVKVRREHIDITGPAMYDQYLQYDLSAFKPRKGKRFEHTRYEANKITITRRLAERGYFDADYTQRKVEITRADNAADIDLTWDSGRRYNMGPIHFEQDYFVDKLFDPLVYWDEGSYFHEGKLDRLRESLTKLDYFSVIDIQPRPDKADDNGDVPVDVNLTRAKRSIYTYGLSYGSESGAGVRGGLERRYLNNRGHKMNTQLDYAQKRKSLITSYRIPAFTWLDGWYTFAASAYDEQTDYIDLRNFKLIASRSGEINEHWTAIASVNALRERWRYASGTEFTDAVYNTSTLAYPQLMADYVNVDDKLFPRSGISGSATLRGGVDGVGSDTSFVQANAVLRWYIPVRDSNRLILRGEGGTTWTSDLVAMPPSMRFFAGGDRSIRGYAFREVGPRTPAPDKYALGAKHLVIGSAEYEHYFNGGPWGAAAFVDTGSAFDRSIDLHTGIGLGVRWKSPVGPVRIDVAHGLNNPDSKFQLYLNIGADL
;
A
#
# COMPACT_ATOMS: atom_id res chain seq x y z
N MET A 1 -83.12 -67.47 -1.82
CA MET A 1 -84.52 -66.98 -1.97
C MET A 1 -84.46 -65.48 -2.21
N GLN A 2 -85.09 -64.97 -3.27
CA GLN A 2 -85.27 -63.53 -3.48
C GLN A 2 -86.00 -62.89 -2.29
N PRO A 3 -85.78 -61.59 -2.05
CA PRO A 3 -86.85 -60.65 -2.39
C PRO A 3 -86.39 -59.30 -2.97
N LYS A 4 -87.42 -58.53 -3.35
CA LYS A 4 -87.49 -57.42 -4.30
C LYS A 4 -87.04 -56.05 -3.76
N LYS A 5 -86.47 -55.28 -4.71
CA LYS A 5 -86.62 -53.84 -5.01
C LYS A 5 -87.11 -52.88 -3.90
N PHE A 6 -86.25 -51.92 -3.55
CA PHE A 6 -86.62 -50.55 -3.18
C PHE A 6 -85.63 -49.57 -3.81
N ALA A 7 -86.16 -48.46 -4.34
CA ALA A 7 -85.42 -47.34 -4.91
C ALA A 7 -85.05 -46.33 -3.80
N LEU A 8 -83.82 -45.81 -3.85
CA LEU A 8 -83.36 -44.62 -3.12
C LEU A 8 -82.50 -43.78 -4.08
N PRO A 9 -82.64 -42.44 -4.12
CA PRO A 9 -81.96 -41.62 -5.11
C PRO A 9 -80.50 -41.32 -4.71
N LEU A 10 -79.68 -41.19 -5.76
CA LEU A 10 -78.31 -40.70 -5.79
C LEU A 10 -78.12 -39.43 -4.92
N MET A 11 -77.23 -39.53 -3.94
CA MET A 11 -76.50 -38.38 -3.40
C MET A 11 -75.06 -38.54 -3.90
N LEU A 12 -74.73 -37.87 -5.01
CA LEU A 12 -73.37 -37.88 -5.55
C LEU A 12 -72.97 -36.48 -6.02
N LEU A 13 -71.99 -35.94 -5.30
CA LEU A 13 -70.95 -34.99 -5.72
C LEU A 13 -71.35 -33.87 -6.69
N SER A 14 -71.62 -32.70 -6.12
CA SER A 14 -71.32 -31.41 -6.73
C SER A 14 -70.03 -30.83 -6.15
N LEU A 15 -68.88 -31.47 -6.47
CA LEU A 15 -67.60 -30.76 -6.44
C LEU A 15 -67.42 -30.12 -7.81
N VAL A 16 -67.83 -28.86 -7.94
CA VAL A 16 -67.38 -28.01 -9.05
C VAL A 16 -65.90 -27.76 -8.82
N ALA A 17 -65.07 -28.59 -9.47
CA ALA A 17 -63.68 -28.26 -9.72
C ALA A 17 -63.66 -27.09 -10.71
N ALA A 18 -63.78 -25.87 -10.19
CA ALA A 18 -63.28 -24.70 -10.87
C ALA A 18 -61.76 -24.85 -10.91
N SER A 19 -61.24 -25.42 -11.99
CA SER A 19 -59.83 -25.33 -12.34
C SER A 19 -59.50 -23.84 -12.51
N THR A 20 -59.08 -23.19 -11.43
CA THR A 20 -58.38 -21.92 -11.49
C THR A 20 -57.10 -22.19 -12.27
N VAL A 21 -57.11 -21.89 -13.56
CA VAL A 21 -55.88 -21.72 -14.33
C VAL A 21 -55.13 -20.60 -13.61
N GLN A 22 -54.16 -20.95 -12.78
CA GLN A 22 -53.26 -19.95 -12.22
C GLN A 22 -52.42 -19.46 -13.38
N ALA A 23 -52.75 -18.28 -13.91
CA ALA A 23 -51.89 -17.60 -14.84
C ALA A 23 -50.52 -17.38 -14.18
N ARG A 24 -49.46 -17.67 -14.92
CA ARG A 24 -48.07 -17.55 -14.48
C ARG A 24 -47.28 -16.81 -15.54
N GLY A 25 -46.29 -16.03 -15.10
CA GLY A 25 -45.48 -15.21 -15.99
C GLY A 25 -44.03 -15.16 -15.52
N THR A 26 -43.10 -15.27 -16.46
CA THR A 26 -41.66 -15.11 -16.21
C THR A 26 -41.20 -13.80 -16.82
N ILE A 27 -40.58 -12.95 -16.01
CA ILE A 27 -40.00 -11.69 -16.50
C ILE A 27 -38.71 -12.03 -17.26
N GLU A 28 -38.73 -11.85 -18.58
CA GLU A 28 -37.57 -12.11 -19.44
C GLU A 28 -36.54 -10.99 -19.29
N LYS A 29 -37.01 -9.74 -19.29
CA LYS A 29 -36.16 -8.55 -19.31
C LYS A 29 -36.89 -7.32 -18.82
N VAL A 30 -36.14 -6.42 -18.18
CA VAL A 30 -36.59 -5.06 -17.82
C VAL A 30 -35.73 -4.06 -18.60
N ASP A 31 -36.37 -3.21 -19.40
CA ASP A 31 -35.73 -2.17 -20.21
C ASP A 31 -36.21 -0.78 -19.79
N ILE A 32 -35.27 0.11 -19.45
CA ILE A 32 -35.53 1.51 -19.10
C ILE A 32 -35.35 2.37 -20.35
N LYS A 33 -36.34 3.22 -20.65
CA LYS A 33 -36.38 4.12 -21.81
C LYS A 33 -36.55 5.57 -21.36
N GLY A 34 -35.99 6.52 -22.11
CA GLY A 34 -36.10 7.96 -21.81
C GLY A 34 -34.97 8.55 -20.98
N LEU A 35 -33.93 7.75 -20.68
CA LEU A 35 -32.69 8.18 -20.02
C LEU A 35 -31.49 7.94 -20.95
N ASP A 36 -30.52 8.86 -20.91
CA ASP A 36 -29.29 8.74 -21.70
C ASP A 36 -28.28 7.82 -20.99
N LYS A 37 -27.68 6.87 -21.73
CA LYS A 37 -26.78 5.87 -21.13
C LYS A 37 -25.43 6.44 -20.70
N GLY A 38 -25.03 7.60 -21.21
CA GLY A 38 -23.85 8.33 -20.76
C GLY A 38 -24.20 9.26 -19.60
N ASP A 39 -25.09 10.22 -19.86
CA ASP A 39 -25.37 11.32 -18.92
C ASP A 39 -26.21 10.88 -17.70
N ASP A 40 -27.03 9.84 -17.82
CA ASP A 40 -27.91 9.34 -16.75
C ASP A 40 -27.49 7.96 -16.23
N ALA A 41 -26.24 7.55 -16.43
CA ALA A 41 -25.74 6.23 -16.04
C ALA A 41 -26.01 5.92 -14.55
N GLU A 42 -25.70 6.85 -13.65
CA GLU A 42 -25.93 6.70 -12.19
C GLU A 42 -27.43 6.60 -11.84
N ILE A 43 -28.29 7.32 -12.57
CA ILE A 43 -29.74 7.27 -12.38
C ILE A 43 -30.28 5.91 -12.81
N ILE A 44 -29.82 5.42 -13.97
CA ILE A 44 -30.20 4.11 -14.51
C ILE A 44 -29.80 3.02 -13.51
N GLU A 45 -28.56 3.05 -13.01
CA GLU A 45 -28.08 2.09 -12.01
C GLU A 45 -28.94 2.14 -10.74
N ASN A 46 -29.23 3.33 -10.20
CA ASN A 46 -30.05 3.45 -8.99
C ASN A 46 -31.48 2.92 -9.20
N ILE A 47 -32.08 3.14 -10.38
CA ILE A 47 -33.37 2.57 -10.74
C ILE A 47 -33.31 1.04 -10.77
N GLN A 48 -32.26 0.47 -11.38
CA GLN A 48 -32.08 -0.98 -11.46
C GLN A 48 -31.97 -1.62 -10.07
N VAL A 49 -31.20 -1.01 -9.17
CA VAL A 49 -31.04 -1.47 -7.79
C VAL A 49 -32.33 -1.34 -6.98
N SER A 50 -33.14 -0.30 -7.23
CA SER A 50 -34.37 -0.03 -6.48
C SER A 50 -35.56 -0.89 -6.93
N LEU A 51 -35.50 -1.46 -8.13
CA LEU A 51 -36.60 -2.20 -8.75
C LEU A 51 -36.58 -3.67 -8.37
N SER A 52 -37.55 -4.08 -7.56
CA SER A 52 -37.78 -5.48 -7.19
C SER A 52 -38.01 -6.44 -8.38
N LEU A 53 -38.34 -5.90 -9.56
CA LEU A 53 -38.45 -6.67 -10.79
C LEU A 53 -37.11 -7.33 -11.17
N TYR A 54 -35.97 -6.65 -10.97
CA TYR A 54 -34.64 -7.17 -11.33
C TYR A 54 -34.26 -8.43 -10.54
N ASP A 55 -34.67 -8.53 -9.27
CA ASP A 55 -34.44 -9.72 -8.43
C ASP A 55 -35.22 -10.97 -8.89
N THR A 56 -36.22 -10.77 -9.75
CA THR A 56 -37.17 -11.80 -10.19
C THR A 56 -37.06 -12.13 -11.68
N ILE A 57 -36.11 -11.51 -12.39
CA ILE A 57 -35.82 -11.84 -13.79
C ILE A 57 -35.47 -13.33 -13.91
N GLY A 58 -36.08 -14.02 -14.88
CA GLY A 58 -35.91 -15.45 -15.12
C GLY A 58 -36.57 -16.37 -14.11
N LYS A 59 -37.30 -15.85 -13.11
CA LYS A 59 -38.06 -16.65 -12.12
C LYS A 59 -39.55 -16.60 -12.44
N GLU A 60 -40.19 -17.77 -12.42
CA GLU A 60 -41.64 -17.89 -12.61
C GLU A 60 -42.39 -17.19 -11.45
N GLN A 61 -43.29 -16.26 -11.76
CA GLN A 61 -44.11 -15.54 -10.79
C GLN A 61 -45.60 -15.91 -10.98
N GLY A 62 -46.33 -16.04 -9.88
CA GLY A 62 -47.79 -16.10 -9.92
C GLY A 62 -48.39 -14.76 -10.34
N GLU A 63 -49.52 -14.77 -11.05
CA GLU A 63 -50.12 -13.56 -11.64
C GLU A 63 -50.31 -12.40 -10.65
N SER A 64 -50.84 -12.66 -9.46
CA SER A 64 -51.06 -11.63 -8.43
C SER A 64 -49.74 -11.03 -7.92
N ARG A 65 -48.67 -11.80 -7.88
CA ARG A 65 -47.33 -11.31 -7.48
C ARG A 65 -46.74 -10.46 -8.60
N LEU A 66 -46.90 -10.88 -9.85
CA LEU A 66 -46.45 -10.12 -11.02
C LEU A 66 -47.18 -8.77 -11.11
N GLU A 67 -48.50 -8.76 -10.97
CA GLU A 67 -49.31 -7.53 -10.95
C GLU A 67 -48.89 -6.60 -9.80
N TYR A 68 -48.63 -7.15 -8.62
CA TYR A 68 -48.05 -6.41 -7.51
C TYR A 68 -46.70 -5.78 -7.89
N LEU A 69 -45.75 -6.56 -8.43
CA LEU A 69 -44.42 -6.06 -8.82
C LEU A 69 -44.51 -4.95 -9.87
N LEU A 70 -45.38 -5.10 -10.87
CA LEU A 70 -45.64 -4.06 -11.89
C LEU A 70 -46.23 -2.80 -11.26
N SER A 71 -47.16 -2.93 -10.32
CA SER A 71 -47.73 -1.80 -9.58
C SER A 71 -46.70 -1.09 -8.69
N GLN A 72 -45.69 -1.82 -8.20
CA GLN A 72 -44.59 -1.24 -7.42
C GLN A 72 -43.54 -0.57 -8.30
N ALA A 73 -43.36 -1.04 -9.54
CA ALA A 73 -42.32 -0.56 -10.43
C ALA A 73 -42.39 0.95 -10.66
N GLU A 74 -43.60 1.51 -10.79
CA GLU A 74 -43.77 2.97 -10.91
C GLU A 74 -43.30 3.70 -9.65
N ARG A 75 -43.73 3.25 -8.46
CA ARG A 75 -43.34 3.86 -7.18
C ARG A 75 -41.85 3.73 -6.91
N GLN A 76 -41.26 2.56 -7.17
CA GLN A 76 -39.83 2.30 -7.01
C GLN A 76 -39.00 3.16 -7.95
N THR A 77 -39.39 3.25 -9.22
CA THR A 77 -38.71 4.12 -10.20
C THR A 77 -38.83 5.59 -9.81
N ARG A 78 -39.99 6.03 -9.30
CA ARG A 78 -40.18 7.40 -8.80
C ARG A 78 -39.25 7.70 -7.64
N GLY A 79 -39.22 6.82 -6.63
CA GLY A 79 -38.32 6.95 -5.48
C GLY A 79 -36.84 6.94 -5.88
N ALA A 80 -36.46 6.16 -6.88
CA ALA A 80 -35.08 6.10 -7.38
C ALA A 80 -34.61 7.39 -8.08
N LEU A 81 -35.54 8.24 -8.52
CA LEU A 81 -35.27 9.52 -9.17
C LEU A 81 -35.16 10.69 -8.18
N GLU A 82 -35.78 10.57 -7.00
CA GLU A 82 -35.78 11.62 -5.96
C GLU A 82 -34.36 12.01 -5.46
N PRO A 83 -33.41 11.07 -5.23
CA PRO A 83 -32.05 11.42 -4.81
C PRO A 83 -31.29 12.34 -5.79
N PHE A 84 -31.65 12.27 -7.07
CA PHE A 84 -31.06 13.06 -8.14
C PHE A 84 -31.81 14.38 -8.40
N GLY A 85 -32.84 14.68 -7.61
CA GLY A 85 -33.59 15.93 -7.69
C GLY A 85 -34.88 15.87 -8.51
N TYR A 86 -35.29 14.70 -8.99
CA TYR A 86 -36.47 14.56 -9.84
C TYR A 86 -37.66 14.03 -9.04
N TYR A 87 -38.49 14.95 -8.53
CA TYR A 87 -39.62 14.63 -7.63
C TYR A 87 -40.98 14.54 -8.34
N ASN A 88 -41.08 15.09 -9.56
CA ASN A 88 -42.27 15.00 -10.40
C ASN A 88 -42.01 14.29 -11.74
N PRO A 89 -41.41 13.08 -11.75
CA PRO A 89 -41.22 12.35 -12.99
C PRO A 89 -42.56 11.81 -13.53
N VAL A 90 -42.64 11.68 -14.85
CA VAL A 90 -43.70 10.95 -15.53
C VAL A 90 -43.17 9.56 -15.84
N ILE A 91 -43.81 8.54 -15.26
CA ILE A 91 -43.35 7.15 -15.38
C ILE A 91 -44.50 6.34 -15.96
N LYS A 92 -44.23 5.62 -17.05
CA LYS A 92 -45.18 4.69 -17.66
C LYS A 92 -44.54 3.31 -17.73
N VAL A 93 -45.22 2.33 -17.15
CA VAL A 93 -44.80 0.93 -17.16
C VAL A 93 -45.67 0.18 -18.16
N GLU A 94 -45.04 -0.43 -19.15
CA GLU A 94 -45.69 -1.32 -20.11
C GLU A 94 -45.11 -2.72 -19.93
N ALA A 95 -45.95 -3.74 -19.99
CA ALA A 95 -45.54 -5.13 -19.81
C ALA A 95 -46.15 -6.00 -20.92
N PRO A 96 -45.73 -5.83 -22.20
CA PRO A 96 -46.15 -6.73 -23.26
C PRO A 96 -45.83 -8.18 -22.89
N ARG A 97 -46.83 -9.04 -23.10
CA ARG A 97 -46.77 -10.47 -22.80
C ARG A 97 -46.77 -11.28 -24.10
N GLU A 98 -45.82 -12.20 -24.21
CA GLU A 98 -45.73 -13.17 -25.31
C GLU A 98 -45.81 -14.57 -24.72
N GLY A 99 -47.03 -15.10 -24.58
CA GLY A 99 -47.26 -16.37 -23.90
C GLY A 99 -47.01 -16.27 -22.38
N GLU A 100 -46.06 -17.05 -21.87
CA GLU A 100 -45.68 -17.05 -20.45
C GLU A 100 -44.53 -16.08 -20.13
N THR A 101 -43.96 -15.40 -21.13
CA THR A 101 -42.90 -14.42 -20.92
C THR A 101 -43.45 -12.99 -20.93
N VAL A 102 -42.88 -12.16 -20.06
CA VAL A 102 -43.24 -10.75 -19.92
C VAL A 102 -41.98 -9.91 -20.08
N ARG A 103 -42.04 -8.91 -20.95
CA ARG A 103 -40.99 -7.91 -21.10
C ARG A 103 -41.47 -6.61 -20.48
N VAL A 104 -40.79 -6.11 -19.46
CA VAL A 104 -41.18 -4.86 -18.79
C VAL A 104 -40.42 -3.70 -19.40
N LEU A 105 -41.17 -2.71 -19.90
CA LEU A 105 -40.68 -1.47 -20.48
C LEU A 105 -41.06 -0.32 -19.55
N ILE A 106 -40.06 0.33 -18.96
CA ILE A 106 -40.26 1.48 -18.06
C ILE A 106 -39.85 2.73 -18.82
N HIS A 107 -40.82 3.54 -19.22
CA HIS A 107 -40.62 4.83 -19.84
C HIS A 107 -40.52 5.91 -18.76
N VAL A 108 -39.37 6.57 -18.69
CA VAL A 108 -39.05 7.59 -17.69
C VAL A 108 -38.92 8.95 -18.38
N GLY A 109 -39.83 9.86 -18.04
CA GLY A 109 -39.67 11.30 -18.27
C GLY A 109 -39.26 11.97 -16.96
N LYS A 110 -38.01 12.42 -16.86
CA LYS A 110 -37.44 13.00 -15.63
C LYS A 110 -38.23 14.20 -15.08
N GLY A 111 -38.88 14.96 -15.97
CA GLY A 111 -39.52 16.23 -15.63
C GLY A 111 -38.51 17.32 -15.28
N GLU A 112 -39.00 18.48 -14.84
CA GLU A 112 -38.14 19.55 -14.34
C GLU A 112 -37.52 19.14 -13.00
N PRO A 113 -36.20 19.31 -12.81
CA PRO A 113 -35.56 19.02 -11.54
C PRO A 113 -35.96 20.04 -10.49
N VAL A 114 -36.05 19.59 -9.25
CA VAL A 114 -36.13 20.46 -8.09
C VAL A 114 -34.84 21.29 -7.99
N LYS A 115 -34.98 22.61 -7.91
CA LYS A 115 -33.86 23.55 -7.75
C LYS A 115 -33.87 24.17 -6.36
N VAL A 116 -32.68 24.44 -5.82
CA VAL A 116 -32.55 25.12 -4.52
C VAL A 116 -33.02 26.56 -4.66
N ARG A 117 -34.12 26.90 -4.00
CA ARG A 117 -34.72 28.24 -3.99
C ARG A 117 -34.09 29.11 -2.91
N ARG A 118 -33.96 28.58 -1.70
CA ARG A 118 -33.26 29.22 -0.56
C ARG A 118 -32.31 28.23 0.08
N GLU A 119 -31.21 28.76 0.60
CA GLU A 119 -30.28 28.04 1.45
C GLU A 119 -29.92 28.92 2.64
N HIS A 120 -30.00 28.35 3.83
CA HIS A 120 -29.40 28.87 5.05
C HIS A 120 -28.51 27.76 5.59
N ILE A 121 -27.19 27.95 5.48
CA ILE A 121 -26.19 26.95 5.86
C ILE A 121 -25.14 27.70 6.66
N ASP A 122 -25.11 27.48 7.97
CA ASP A 122 -24.30 28.28 8.88
C ASP A 122 -23.82 27.47 10.09
N ILE A 123 -22.78 27.96 10.77
CA ILE A 123 -22.28 27.40 12.02
C ILE A 123 -22.22 28.52 13.05
N THR A 124 -22.87 28.31 14.19
CA THR A 124 -22.79 29.21 15.35
C THR A 124 -21.76 28.73 16.36
N GLY A 125 -21.36 29.62 17.27
CA GLY A 125 -20.31 29.35 18.25
C GLY A 125 -18.90 29.56 17.70
N PRO A 126 -17.85 29.17 18.43
CA PRO A 126 -16.45 29.46 18.10
C PRO A 126 -16.00 28.93 16.72
N ALA A 127 -16.61 27.84 16.23
CA ALA A 127 -16.28 27.27 14.94
C ALA A 127 -16.62 28.18 13.75
N MET A 128 -17.45 29.21 13.94
CA MET A 128 -17.74 30.19 12.89
C MET A 128 -16.48 30.92 12.39
N TYR A 129 -15.43 30.99 13.21
CA TYR A 129 -14.15 31.62 12.88
C TYR A 129 -13.10 30.61 12.40
N ASP A 130 -13.43 29.33 12.30
CA ASP A 130 -12.51 28.30 11.85
C ASP A 130 -12.41 28.29 10.32
N GLN A 131 -11.23 28.67 9.79
CA GLN A 131 -11.00 28.80 8.36
C GLN A 131 -11.36 27.53 7.55
N TYR A 132 -11.15 26.33 8.12
CA TYR A 132 -11.41 25.08 7.42
C TYR A 132 -12.91 24.78 7.37
N LEU A 133 -13.66 25.13 8.41
CA LEU A 133 -15.11 25.01 8.40
C LEU A 133 -15.76 26.07 7.53
N GLN A 134 -15.24 27.30 7.53
CA GLN A 134 -15.67 28.34 6.59
C GLN A 134 -15.46 27.91 5.13
N TYR A 135 -14.33 27.27 4.84
CA TYR A 135 -14.09 26.70 3.52
C TYR A 135 -15.15 25.64 3.17
N ASP A 136 -15.43 24.68 4.06
CA ASP A 136 -16.42 23.63 3.79
C ASP A 136 -17.84 24.19 3.63
N LEU A 137 -18.22 25.18 4.45
CA LEU A 137 -19.47 25.91 4.30
C LEU A 137 -19.55 26.62 2.95
N SER A 138 -18.45 27.26 2.51
CA SER A 138 -18.36 27.92 1.20
C SER A 138 -18.36 26.92 0.03
N ALA A 139 -17.88 25.71 0.24
CA ALA A 139 -17.86 24.63 -0.75
C ALA A 139 -19.14 23.79 -0.76
N PHE A 140 -20.06 24.00 0.19
CA PHE A 140 -21.28 23.22 0.34
C PHE A 140 -22.09 23.22 -0.95
N LYS A 141 -22.57 22.03 -1.33
CA LYS A 141 -23.46 21.80 -2.47
C LYS A 141 -24.65 20.95 -2.02
N PRO A 142 -25.84 21.15 -2.61
CA PRO A 142 -26.16 22.05 -3.72
C PRO A 142 -26.28 23.53 -3.31
N ARG A 143 -26.06 24.45 -4.27
CA ARG A 143 -26.18 25.90 -4.08
C ARG A 143 -27.49 26.46 -4.64
N LYS A 144 -27.93 27.63 -4.17
CA LYS A 144 -29.07 28.38 -4.72
C LYS A 144 -29.05 28.42 -6.26
N GLY A 145 -30.17 28.07 -6.87
CA GLY A 145 -30.38 28.00 -8.32
C GLY A 145 -29.88 26.72 -8.99
N LYS A 146 -29.16 25.84 -8.28
CA LYS A 146 -28.72 24.53 -8.79
C LYS A 146 -29.74 23.44 -8.45
N ARG A 147 -29.66 22.32 -9.17
CA ARG A 147 -30.45 21.12 -8.88
C ARG A 147 -30.19 20.64 -7.46
N PHE A 148 -31.24 20.27 -6.75
CA PHE A 148 -31.12 19.64 -5.45
C PHE A 148 -30.70 18.18 -5.63
N GLU A 149 -29.52 17.83 -5.13
CA GLU A 149 -28.98 16.47 -5.18
C GLU A 149 -28.83 15.96 -3.75
N HIS A 150 -29.67 14.99 -3.37
CA HIS A 150 -29.78 14.52 -1.99
C HIS A 150 -28.47 13.87 -1.51
N THR A 151 -27.87 13.03 -2.35
CA THR A 151 -26.59 12.36 -2.07
C THR A 151 -25.49 13.39 -1.80
N ARG A 152 -25.46 14.48 -2.57
CA ARG A 152 -24.48 15.54 -2.41
C ARG A 152 -24.72 16.35 -1.14
N TYR A 153 -25.99 16.69 -0.85
CA TYR A 153 -26.37 17.37 0.38
C TYR A 153 -25.94 16.58 1.63
N GLU A 154 -26.28 15.29 1.69
CA GLU A 154 -25.92 14.42 2.81
C GLU A 154 -24.39 14.26 2.96
N ALA A 155 -23.67 14.09 1.85
CA ALA A 155 -22.21 14.00 1.87
C ALA A 155 -21.55 15.27 2.45
N ASN A 156 -21.96 16.47 2.02
CA ASN A 156 -21.39 17.72 2.55
C ASN A 156 -21.75 17.93 4.02
N LYS A 157 -22.98 17.58 4.42
CA LYS A 157 -23.40 17.62 5.83
C LYS A 157 -22.51 16.73 6.70
N ILE A 158 -22.22 15.50 6.26
CA ILE A 158 -21.30 14.58 6.95
C ILE A 158 -19.88 15.16 7.01
N THR A 159 -19.37 15.74 5.92
CA THR A 159 -18.03 16.36 5.88
C THR A 159 -17.88 17.44 6.96
N ILE A 160 -18.87 18.33 7.09
CA ILE A 160 -18.84 19.40 8.10
C ILE A 160 -18.90 18.82 9.52
N THR A 161 -19.84 17.90 9.78
CA THR A 161 -19.96 17.25 11.10
C THR A 161 -18.68 16.50 11.49
N ARG A 162 -18.06 15.80 10.54
CA ARG A 162 -16.78 15.12 10.78
C ARG A 162 -15.67 16.12 11.05
N ARG A 163 -15.58 17.22 10.29
CA ARG A 163 -14.58 18.28 10.53
C ARG A 163 -14.75 18.96 11.88
N LEU A 164 -15.99 19.14 12.36
CA LEU A 164 -16.25 19.63 13.71
C LEU A 164 -15.62 18.68 14.76
N ALA A 165 -15.91 17.38 14.67
CA ALA A 165 -15.33 16.38 15.57
C ALA A 165 -13.80 16.30 15.46
N GLU A 166 -13.25 16.23 14.23
CA GLU A 166 -11.81 16.19 13.95
C GLU A 166 -11.04 17.34 14.62
N ARG A 167 -11.69 18.50 14.82
CA ARG A 167 -11.09 19.73 15.33
C ARG A 167 -11.45 20.05 16.79
N GLY A 168 -12.11 19.11 17.46
CA GLY A 168 -12.41 19.18 18.88
C GLY A 168 -13.73 19.85 19.24
N TYR A 169 -14.69 19.94 18.33
CA TYR A 169 -16.05 20.44 18.64
C TYR A 169 -16.96 19.25 18.95
N PHE A 170 -16.73 18.58 20.08
CA PHE A 170 -17.45 17.35 20.46
C PHE A 170 -18.91 17.57 20.84
N ASP A 171 -19.23 18.78 21.31
CA ASP A 171 -20.59 19.17 21.69
C ASP A 171 -21.40 19.68 20.49
N ALA A 172 -20.85 19.58 19.28
CA ALA A 172 -21.50 20.13 18.11
C ALA A 172 -22.79 19.37 17.78
N ASP A 173 -23.88 20.11 17.63
CA ASP A 173 -25.20 19.57 17.29
C ASP A 173 -25.95 20.50 16.33
N TYR A 174 -27.02 20.00 15.73
CA TYR A 174 -27.86 20.77 14.82
C TYR A 174 -28.85 21.63 15.59
N THR A 175 -28.82 22.94 15.39
CA THR A 175 -29.93 23.82 15.80
C THR A 175 -31.03 23.81 14.77
N GLN A 176 -30.67 23.66 13.48
CA GLN A 176 -31.60 23.44 12.37
C GLN A 176 -31.08 22.29 11.49
N ARG A 177 -31.97 21.37 11.14
CA ARG A 177 -31.67 20.24 10.24
C ARG A 177 -32.88 19.91 9.40
N LYS A 178 -33.16 20.74 8.39
CA LYS A 178 -34.36 20.62 7.58
C LYS A 178 -34.09 20.89 6.11
N VAL A 179 -34.73 20.09 5.26
CA VAL A 179 -34.86 20.36 3.83
C VAL A 179 -36.32 20.20 3.47
N GLU A 180 -36.93 21.25 2.91
CA GLU A 180 -38.30 21.24 2.45
C GLU A 180 -38.36 21.17 0.92
N ILE A 181 -39.05 20.16 0.39
CA ILE A 181 -39.26 20.01 -1.05
C ILE A 181 -40.69 20.41 -1.40
N THR A 182 -40.84 21.54 -2.08
CA THR A 182 -42.12 22.01 -2.63
C THR A 182 -42.29 21.47 -4.05
N ARG A 183 -43.00 20.35 -4.19
CA ARG A 183 -43.19 19.66 -5.48
C ARG A 183 -43.88 20.54 -6.53
N ALA A 184 -44.89 21.32 -6.15
CA ALA A 184 -45.63 22.17 -7.11
C ALA A 184 -44.73 23.21 -7.81
N ASP A 185 -43.73 23.73 -7.09
CA ASP A 185 -42.81 24.77 -7.57
C ASP A 185 -41.50 24.20 -8.13
N ASN A 186 -41.29 22.88 -8.05
CA ASN A 186 -39.97 22.24 -8.24
C ASN A 186 -38.87 22.96 -7.44
N ALA A 187 -39.13 23.26 -6.16
CA ALA A 187 -38.25 24.05 -5.31
C ALA A 187 -37.82 23.30 -4.05
N ALA A 188 -36.56 23.47 -3.65
CA ALA A 188 -36.00 23.01 -2.38
C ALA A 188 -35.57 24.20 -1.53
N ASP A 189 -35.93 24.20 -0.24
CA ASP A 189 -35.45 25.17 0.74
C ASP A 189 -34.63 24.41 1.80
N ILE A 190 -33.35 24.78 1.93
CA ILE A 190 -32.39 24.16 2.85
C ILE A 190 -32.24 25.08 4.07
N ASP A 191 -32.41 24.51 5.26
CA ASP A 191 -32.18 25.17 6.55
C ASP A 191 -31.35 24.25 7.44
N LEU A 192 -30.05 24.55 7.51
CA LEU A 192 -29.06 23.69 8.13
C LEU A 192 -28.08 24.54 8.95
N THR A 193 -28.21 24.47 10.26
CA THR A 193 -27.37 25.24 11.17
C THR A 193 -26.82 24.33 12.26
N TRP A 194 -25.51 24.36 12.45
CA TRP A 194 -24.85 23.69 13.57
C TRP A 194 -24.58 24.71 14.66
N ASP A 195 -24.78 24.33 15.92
CA ASP A 195 -24.07 24.94 17.04
C ASP A 195 -22.82 24.13 17.29
N SER A 196 -21.66 24.77 17.25
CA SER A 196 -20.39 24.10 17.47
C SER A 196 -20.08 23.80 18.93
N GLY A 197 -20.82 24.40 19.87
CA GLY A 197 -20.51 24.29 21.30
C GLY A 197 -19.13 24.89 21.60
N ARG A 198 -18.40 24.30 22.56
CA ARG A 198 -17.01 24.72 22.86
C ARG A 198 -16.02 23.96 21.99
N ARG A 199 -14.85 24.56 21.79
CA ARG A 199 -13.68 23.85 21.26
C ARG A 199 -12.89 23.25 22.41
N TYR A 200 -12.61 21.95 22.34
CA TYR A 200 -11.80 21.24 23.31
C TYR A 200 -10.31 21.27 22.95
N ASN A 201 -9.48 21.00 23.96
CA ASN A 201 -8.04 20.92 23.87
C ASN A 201 -7.56 19.48 24.07
N MET A 202 -6.32 19.21 23.69
CA MET A 202 -5.62 17.98 24.03
C MET A 202 -5.26 18.02 25.51
N GLY A 203 -5.74 17.04 26.27
CA GLY A 203 -5.38 16.87 27.68
C GLY A 203 -4.27 15.83 27.90
N PRO A 204 -4.12 15.36 29.15
CA PRO A 204 -3.10 14.40 29.51
C PRO A 204 -3.35 13.03 28.87
N ILE A 205 -2.26 12.32 28.59
CA ILE A 205 -2.29 10.98 28.01
C ILE A 205 -1.98 9.93 29.08
N HIS A 206 -2.74 8.83 29.07
CA HIS A 206 -2.51 7.69 29.95
C HIS A 206 -2.29 6.42 29.13
N PHE A 207 -1.10 5.83 29.23
CA PHE A 207 -0.79 4.54 28.62
C PHE A 207 -1.13 3.40 29.59
N GLU A 208 -2.19 2.64 29.31
CA GLU A 208 -2.56 1.46 30.09
C GLU A 208 -1.73 0.24 29.66
N GLN A 209 -0.65 0.00 30.41
CA GLN A 209 0.27 -1.12 30.21
C GLN A 209 1.19 -1.35 31.43
N ASP A 210 1.74 -2.55 31.61
CA ASP A 210 2.59 -2.93 32.76
C ASP A 210 4.00 -3.46 32.38
N TYR A 211 4.36 -3.45 31.09
CA TYR A 211 5.49 -4.21 30.57
C TYR A 211 6.66 -3.37 30.02
N PHE A 212 6.44 -2.10 29.69
CA PHE A 212 7.45 -1.11 29.30
C PHE A 212 7.49 0.04 30.31
N VAL A 213 8.59 0.78 30.32
CA VAL A 213 8.67 2.02 31.11
C VAL A 213 7.84 3.11 30.44
N ASP A 214 7.04 3.86 31.21
CA ASP A 214 6.10 4.85 30.65
C ASP A 214 6.81 5.89 29.76
N LYS A 215 7.98 6.35 30.20
CA LYS A 215 8.84 7.31 29.48
C LYS A 215 9.29 6.87 28.09
N LEU A 216 9.10 5.59 27.72
CA LEU A 216 9.39 5.10 26.38
C LEU A 216 8.49 5.77 25.32
N PHE A 217 7.26 6.11 25.68
CA PHE A 217 6.25 6.59 24.75
C PHE A 217 6.06 8.11 24.76
N ASP A 218 6.47 8.81 25.82
CA ASP A 218 6.38 10.27 25.92
C ASP A 218 6.91 11.00 24.66
N PRO A 219 8.06 10.62 24.07
CA PRO A 219 8.56 11.31 22.87
C PRO A 219 7.68 11.12 21.62
N LEU A 220 6.76 10.17 21.62
CA LEU A 220 5.84 9.89 20.51
C LEU A 220 4.57 10.74 20.58
N VAL A 221 4.39 11.48 21.68
CA VAL A 221 3.23 12.36 21.90
C VAL A 221 3.49 13.68 21.16
N TYR A 222 2.82 13.85 20.02
CA TYR A 222 3.05 14.97 19.10
C TYR A 222 2.21 16.21 19.41
N TRP A 223 1.93 16.47 20.68
CA TRP A 223 1.19 17.64 21.12
C TRP A 223 1.58 18.08 22.51
N ASP A 224 1.45 19.38 22.75
CA ASP A 224 1.48 19.95 24.09
C ASP A 224 0.08 19.90 24.71
N GLU A 225 0.01 19.59 25.99
CA GLU A 225 -1.23 19.68 26.77
C GLU A 225 -1.78 21.12 26.72
N GLY A 226 -3.11 21.26 26.61
CA GLY A 226 -3.80 22.54 26.42
C GLY A 226 -3.80 23.06 24.98
N SER A 227 -3.04 22.46 24.06
CA SER A 227 -3.15 22.80 22.63
C SER A 227 -4.50 22.34 22.06
N TYR A 228 -5.05 23.02 21.05
CA TYR A 228 -6.34 22.63 20.47
C TYR A 228 -6.39 21.16 20.07
N PHE A 229 -7.52 20.52 20.37
CA PHE A 229 -7.75 19.14 19.99
C PHE A 229 -7.71 19.00 18.46
N HIS A 230 -7.05 17.95 18.00
CA HIS A 230 -7.03 17.59 16.59
C HIS A 230 -6.83 16.09 16.43
N GLU A 231 -7.77 15.40 15.77
CA GLU A 231 -7.75 13.94 15.60
C GLU A 231 -6.46 13.45 14.90
N GLY A 232 -5.96 14.20 13.92
CA GLY A 232 -4.68 13.89 13.26
C GLY A 232 -3.46 13.77 14.19
N LYS A 233 -3.48 14.35 15.40
CA LYS A 233 -2.44 14.13 16.42
C LYS A 233 -2.51 12.71 17.00
N LEU A 234 -3.73 12.21 17.22
CA LEU A 234 -3.98 10.84 17.68
C LEU A 234 -3.63 9.81 16.60
N ASP A 235 -3.97 10.11 15.35
CA ASP A 235 -3.60 9.24 14.23
C ASP A 235 -2.09 9.12 14.05
N ARG A 236 -1.35 10.23 14.21
CA ARG A 236 0.11 10.21 14.19
C ARG A 236 0.68 9.36 15.34
N LEU A 237 0.14 9.49 16.54
CA LEU A 237 0.52 8.64 17.67
C LEU A 237 0.24 7.16 17.36
N ARG A 238 -0.93 6.84 16.80
CA ARG A 238 -1.30 5.48 16.38
C ARG A 238 -0.29 4.93 15.37
N GLU A 239 0.09 5.72 14.38
CA GLU A 239 1.07 5.35 13.37
C GLU A 239 2.44 5.06 14.02
N SER A 240 2.92 5.94 14.90
CA SER A 240 4.18 5.74 15.63
C SER A 240 4.16 4.48 16.48
N LEU A 241 3.09 4.24 17.26
CA LEU A 241 2.93 3.02 18.07
C LEU A 241 2.87 1.76 17.20
N THR A 242 2.25 1.84 16.02
CA THR A 242 2.20 0.73 15.05
C THR A 242 3.58 0.44 14.48
N LYS A 243 4.36 1.46 14.12
CA LYS A 243 5.75 1.32 13.63
C LYS A 243 6.68 0.67 14.66
N LEU A 244 6.41 0.81 15.95
CA LEU A 244 7.16 0.10 17.00
C LEU A 244 6.97 -1.42 16.94
N ASP A 245 5.86 -1.91 16.38
CA ASP A 245 5.53 -3.33 16.29
C ASP A 245 5.52 -4.07 17.66
N TYR A 246 5.46 -3.34 18.78
CA TYR A 246 5.40 -3.93 20.12
C TYR A 246 4.01 -4.49 20.47
N PHE A 247 2.99 -4.02 19.76
CA PHE A 247 1.58 -4.20 20.13
C PHE A 247 0.81 -4.93 19.05
N SER A 248 -0.10 -5.82 19.46
CA SER A 248 -1.08 -6.45 18.57
C SER A 248 -2.40 -5.70 18.53
N VAL A 249 -2.70 -4.91 19.58
CA VAL A 249 -3.87 -4.03 19.66
C VAL A 249 -3.40 -2.70 20.21
N ILE A 250 -3.79 -1.62 19.52
CA ILE A 250 -3.56 -0.23 19.91
C ILE A 250 -4.93 0.43 19.88
N ASP A 251 -5.46 0.77 21.05
CA ASP A 251 -6.75 1.41 21.19
C ASP A 251 -6.53 2.76 21.87
N ILE A 252 -6.87 3.84 21.16
CA ILE A 252 -6.65 5.23 21.58
C ILE A 252 -8.02 5.88 21.67
N GLN A 253 -8.43 6.22 22.88
CA GLN A 253 -9.76 6.73 23.18
C GLN A 253 -9.64 8.12 23.80
N PRO A 254 -9.95 9.20 23.05
CA PRO A 254 -10.18 10.50 23.66
C PRO A 254 -11.45 10.42 24.52
N ARG A 255 -11.44 11.08 25.68
CA ARG A 255 -12.54 11.06 26.65
C ARG A 255 -13.15 12.46 26.87
N PRO A 256 -13.90 13.01 25.90
CA PRO A 256 -14.55 14.31 26.06
C PRO A 256 -15.49 14.36 27.27
N ASP A 257 -16.08 13.22 27.64
CA ASP A 257 -16.92 13.03 28.83
C ASP A 257 -16.18 13.28 30.15
N LYS A 258 -14.84 13.23 30.13
CA LYS A 258 -13.96 13.47 31.28
C LYS A 258 -13.09 14.72 31.10
N ALA A 259 -13.44 15.62 30.18
CA ALA A 259 -12.72 16.87 30.02
C ALA A 259 -12.76 17.68 31.32
N ASP A 260 -11.65 18.35 31.65
CA ASP A 260 -11.58 19.23 32.81
C ASP A 260 -12.31 20.57 32.58
N ASP A 261 -12.26 21.46 33.58
CA ASP A 261 -12.88 22.78 33.49
C ASP A 261 -12.31 23.62 32.32
N ASN A 262 -11.02 23.44 32.00
CA ASN A 262 -10.36 24.11 30.89
C ASN A 262 -10.74 23.52 29.52
N GLY A 263 -11.28 22.31 29.48
CA GLY A 263 -11.67 21.58 28.27
C GLY A 263 -10.55 20.72 27.72
N ASP A 264 -9.60 20.38 28.56
CA ASP A 264 -8.50 19.49 28.24
C ASP A 264 -9.03 18.05 28.29
N VAL A 265 -9.07 17.40 27.13
CA VAL A 265 -9.65 16.07 26.96
C VAL A 265 -8.59 15.01 27.25
N PRO A 266 -8.71 14.21 28.32
CA PRO A 266 -7.77 13.13 28.56
C PRO A 266 -7.86 12.05 27.48
N VAL A 267 -6.74 11.40 27.20
CA VAL A 267 -6.64 10.33 26.19
C VAL A 267 -6.17 9.04 26.86
N ASP A 268 -7.04 8.03 26.87
CA ASP A 268 -6.74 6.69 27.36
C ASP A 268 -6.15 5.85 26.20
N VAL A 269 -4.96 5.27 26.40
CA VAL A 269 -4.26 4.46 25.39
C VAL A 269 -4.04 3.04 25.90
N ASN A 270 -4.90 2.13 25.46
CA ASN A 270 -4.88 0.72 25.82
C ASN A 270 -3.98 -0.06 24.87
N LEU A 271 -2.92 -0.66 25.42
CA LEU A 271 -1.90 -1.35 24.63
C LEU A 271 -1.85 -2.84 24.97
N THR A 272 -2.13 -3.69 23.98
CA THR A 272 -1.95 -5.15 24.13
C THR A 272 -0.65 -5.58 23.48
N ARG A 273 0.25 -6.20 24.26
CA ARG A 273 1.57 -6.62 23.81
C ARG A 273 1.50 -7.75 22.77
N ALA A 274 2.21 -7.59 21.66
CA ALA A 274 2.37 -8.62 20.65
C ALA A 274 3.29 -9.77 21.13
N LYS A 275 3.21 -10.91 20.42
CA LYS A 275 4.12 -12.04 20.64
C LYS A 275 5.57 -11.60 20.45
N ARG A 276 6.41 -11.84 21.45
CA ARG A 276 7.79 -11.34 21.50
C ARG A 276 8.68 -11.72 20.31
N SER A 277 8.50 -12.92 19.77
CA SER A 277 9.40 -13.49 18.75
C SER A 277 8.70 -13.72 17.43
N ILE A 278 9.36 -13.32 16.35
CA ILE A 278 9.03 -13.73 14.98
C ILE A 278 10.14 -14.65 14.51
N TYR A 279 9.76 -15.82 14.01
CA TYR A 279 10.67 -16.78 13.40
C TYR A 279 10.39 -16.84 11.91
N THR A 280 11.43 -16.72 11.10
CA THR A 280 11.33 -16.81 9.65
C THR A 280 12.20 -17.95 9.16
N TYR A 281 11.66 -18.79 8.28
CA TYR A 281 12.39 -19.86 7.64
C TYR A 281 12.11 -19.80 6.14
N GLY A 282 13.13 -20.05 5.33
CA GLY A 282 12.98 -20.05 3.89
C GLY A 282 14.05 -20.90 3.21
N LEU A 283 13.76 -21.30 1.98
CA LEU A 283 14.77 -21.85 1.09
C LEU A 283 15.31 -20.73 0.20
N SER A 284 16.55 -20.86 -0.25
CA SER A 284 17.17 -19.96 -1.22
C SER A 284 17.85 -20.77 -2.32
N TYR A 285 17.87 -20.23 -3.53
CA TYR A 285 18.66 -20.74 -4.64
C TYR A 285 19.11 -19.55 -5.47
N GLY A 286 20.40 -19.51 -5.80
CA GLY A 286 20.97 -18.56 -6.73
C GLY A 286 22.00 -19.25 -7.60
N SER A 287 22.15 -18.80 -8.85
CA SER A 287 23.16 -19.34 -9.78
C SER A 287 24.57 -19.33 -9.17
N GLU A 288 24.87 -18.31 -8.37
CA GLU A 288 26.19 -18.08 -7.77
C GLU A 288 26.34 -18.66 -6.36
N SER A 289 25.33 -18.52 -5.52
CA SER A 289 25.37 -18.98 -4.13
C SER A 289 25.08 -20.47 -3.99
N GLY A 290 24.47 -21.07 -5.02
CA GLY A 290 23.89 -22.40 -4.97
C GLY A 290 22.60 -22.44 -4.13
N ALA A 291 22.18 -23.67 -3.80
CA ALA A 291 21.05 -23.91 -2.91
C ALA A 291 21.40 -23.57 -1.46
N GLY A 292 20.42 -23.12 -0.69
CA GLY A 292 20.59 -22.73 0.69
C GLY A 292 19.30 -22.64 1.50
N VAL A 293 19.47 -22.31 2.77
CA VAL A 293 18.40 -22.08 3.74
C VAL A 293 18.59 -20.72 4.39
N ARG A 294 17.47 -20.05 4.67
CA ARG A 294 17.40 -18.78 5.39
C ARG A 294 16.68 -18.97 6.71
N GLY A 295 17.24 -18.42 7.77
CA GLY A 295 16.68 -18.41 9.12
C GLY A 295 16.67 -16.99 9.67
N GLY A 296 15.58 -16.60 10.33
CA GLY A 296 15.40 -15.29 10.94
C GLY A 296 14.83 -15.42 12.34
N LEU A 297 15.38 -14.67 13.27
CA LEU A 297 14.83 -14.47 14.61
C LEU A 297 14.77 -12.98 14.90
N GLU A 298 13.56 -12.45 14.93
CA GLU A 298 13.30 -11.10 15.42
C GLU A 298 12.69 -11.17 16.81
N ARG A 299 13.27 -10.41 17.73
CA ARG A 299 12.72 -10.11 19.05
C ARG A 299 12.17 -8.69 19.00
N ARG A 300 10.84 -8.57 18.91
CA ARG A 300 10.12 -7.28 18.93
C ARG A 300 10.48 -6.44 20.15
N TYR A 301 10.83 -7.08 21.27
CA TYR A 301 11.39 -6.45 22.45
C TYR A 301 12.26 -7.42 23.25
N LEU A 302 13.29 -6.90 23.89
CA LEU A 302 14.21 -7.62 24.76
C LEU A 302 14.04 -7.31 26.23
N ASN A 303 13.64 -6.08 26.54
CA ASN A 303 13.50 -5.54 27.89
C ASN A 303 12.35 -4.52 27.93
N ASN A 304 12.08 -4.00 29.13
CA ASN A 304 11.06 -2.97 29.36
C ASN A 304 11.45 -1.58 28.81
N ARG A 305 12.62 -1.42 28.19
CA ARG A 305 13.04 -0.18 27.51
C ARG A 305 12.80 -0.23 25.99
N GLY A 306 12.15 -1.28 25.48
CA GLY A 306 11.85 -1.41 24.05
C GLY A 306 13.05 -1.78 23.17
N HIS A 307 14.16 -2.29 23.74
CA HIS A 307 15.29 -2.68 22.90
C HIS A 307 14.91 -3.87 22.01
N LYS A 308 15.34 -3.89 20.76
CA LYS A 308 15.05 -4.96 19.79
C LYS A 308 16.30 -5.76 19.44
N MET A 309 16.10 -6.99 18.97
CA MET A 309 17.17 -7.78 18.38
C MET A 309 16.68 -8.49 17.13
N ASN A 310 17.47 -8.44 16.06
CA ASN A 310 17.18 -9.16 14.83
C ASN A 310 18.43 -9.94 14.41
N THR A 311 18.27 -11.25 14.22
CA THR A 311 19.31 -12.15 13.76
C THR A 311 18.86 -12.84 12.47
N GLN A 312 19.68 -12.74 11.43
CA GLN A 312 19.44 -13.31 10.11
C GLN A 312 20.60 -14.21 9.72
N LEU A 313 20.29 -15.44 9.33
CA LEU A 313 21.21 -16.43 8.82
C LEU A 313 20.82 -16.75 7.37
N ASP A 314 21.77 -16.63 6.46
CA ASP A 314 21.69 -17.18 5.11
C ASP A 314 22.81 -18.20 4.96
N TYR A 315 22.44 -19.47 4.77
CA TYR A 315 23.38 -20.58 4.65
C TYR A 315 23.16 -21.25 3.30
N ALA A 316 23.98 -20.88 2.31
CA ALA A 316 24.01 -21.47 0.98
C ALA A 316 25.33 -22.19 0.71
N GLN A 317 25.36 -23.03 -0.32
CA GLN A 317 26.51 -23.87 -0.68
C GLN A 317 27.81 -23.08 -0.81
N LYS A 318 27.80 -21.96 -1.55
CA LYS A 318 28.98 -21.12 -1.84
C LYS A 318 29.03 -19.83 -1.01
N ARG A 319 27.99 -19.54 -0.21
CA ARG A 319 27.88 -18.28 0.55
C ARG A 319 27.18 -18.49 1.88
N LYS A 320 27.77 -17.99 2.96
CA LYS A 320 27.19 -18.02 4.30
C LYS A 320 27.25 -16.62 4.90
N SER A 321 26.16 -16.17 5.49
CA SER A 321 26.06 -14.86 6.13
C SER A 321 25.28 -14.99 7.43
N LEU A 322 25.83 -14.43 8.51
CA LEU A 322 25.13 -14.25 9.77
C LEU A 322 25.19 -12.78 10.14
N ILE A 323 24.03 -12.13 10.28
CA ILE A 323 23.91 -10.75 10.72
C ILE A 323 23.09 -10.74 11.99
N THR A 324 23.63 -10.16 13.05
CA THR A 324 22.88 -9.90 14.28
C THR A 324 22.90 -8.40 14.57
N SER A 325 21.76 -7.84 14.93
CA SER A 325 21.61 -6.42 15.21
C SER A 325 20.81 -6.21 16.49
N TYR A 326 21.27 -5.28 17.31
CA TYR A 326 20.64 -4.82 18.53
C TYR A 326 20.23 -3.36 18.34
N ARG A 327 18.95 -3.04 18.50
CA ARG A 327 18.43 -1.68 18.29
C ARG A 327 17.89 -1.11 19.58
N ILE A 328 18.21 0.15 19.85
CA ILE A 328 17.75 0.91 20.99
C ILE A 328 16.90 2.08 20.47
N PRO A 329 15.65 2.22 20.93
CA PRO A 329 14.81 3.37 20.60
C PRO A 329 15.49 4.71 20.90
N ALA A 330 15.41 5.67 19.97
CA ALA A 330 16.09 6.97 20.09
C ALA A 330 15.19 8.12 19.59
N PHE A 331 14.02 8.30 20.21
CA PHE A 331 12.96 9.20 19.73
C PHE A 331 13.03 10.65 20.24
N THR A 332 14.00 10.99 21.10
CA THR A 332 13.99 12.26 21.84
C THR A 332 14.20 13.52 20.99
N TRP A 333 14.92 13.43 19.88
CA TRP A 333 15.21 14.59 19.00
C TRP A 333 14.92 14.33 17.52
N LEU A 334 14.84 13.05 17.14
CA LEU A 334 14.63 12.61 15.77
C LEU A 334 14.22 11.13 15.80
N ASP A 335 13.04 10.80 15.31
CA ASP A 335 12.53 9.43 15.34
C ASP A 335 13.51 8.47 14.68
N GLY A 336 13.91 7.41 15.39
CA GLY A 336 14.89 6.47 14.89
C GLY A 336 15.54 5.63 15.97
N TRP A 337 16.73 5.10 15.66
CA TRP A 337 17.35 4.02 16.43
C TRP A 337 18.86 4.19 16.56
N TYR A 338 19.39 3.85 17.73
CA TYR A 338 20.79 3.42 17.82
C TYR A 338 20.85 1.94 17.47
N THR A 339 21.76 1.55 16.58
CA THR A 339 21.93 0.15 16.16
C THR A 339 23.37 -0.31 16.36
N PHE A 340 23.54 -1.45 17.00
CA PHE A 340 24.80 -2.18 17.05
C PHE A 340 24.63 -3.48 16.28
N ALA A 341 25.43 -3.72 15.25
CA ALA A 341 25.35 -4.92 14.46
C ALA A 341 26.71 -5.62 14.33
N ALA A 342 26.67 -6.94 14.27
CA ALA A 342 27.79 -7.79 13.91
C ALA A 342 27.39 -8.64 12.71
N SER A 343 28.28 -8.74 11.74
CA SER A 343 28.10 -9.52 10.52
C SER A 343 29.31 -10.42 10.32
N ALA A 344 29.07 -11.70 10.07
CA ALA A 344 30.06 -12.67 9.64
C ALA A 344 29.67 -13.16 8.24
N TYR A 345 30.61 -13.13 7.31
CA TYR A 345 30.39 -13.51 5.92
C TYR A 345 31.49 -14.44 5.44
N ASP A 346 31.11 -15.49 4.71
CA ASP A 346 31.98 -16.49 4.10
C ASP A 346 31.50 -16.73 2.68
N GLU A 347 32.40 -16.58 1.71
CA GLU A 347 32.15 -16.83 0.29
C GLU A 347 33.25 -17.74 -0.24
N GLN A 348 32.84 -18.91 -0.73
CA GLN A 348 33.72 -19.96 -1.22
C GLN A 348 33.23 -20.37 -2.60
N THR A 349 33.83 -19.76 -3.63
CA THR A 349 33.57 -20.09 -5.03
C THR A 349 34.75 -20.85 -5.62
N ASP A 350 34.64 -21.17 -6.90
CA ASP A 350 35.70 -21.87 -7.64
C ASP A 350 36.94 -20.98 -7.88
N TYR A 351 36.84 -19.67 -7.61
CA TYR A 351 37.94 -18.72 -7.85
C TYR A 351 38.28 -17.80 -6.68
N ILE A 352 37.38 -17.63 -5.71
CA ILE A 352 37.62 -16.77 -4.54
C ILE A 352 37.24 -17.50 -3.25
N ASP A 353 38.10 -17.35 -2.24
CA ASP A 353 37.85 -17.76 -0.86
C ASP A 353 37.99 -16.52 0.02
N LEU A 354 36.86 -15.99 0.47
CA LEU A 354 36.73 -14.74 1.18
C LEU A 354 35.98 -14.96 2.50
N ARG A 355 36.54 -14.41 3.58
CA ARG A 355 35.86 -14.33 4.88
C ARG A 355 35.99 -12.95 5.46
N ASN A 356 34.89 -12.39 5.95
CA ASN A 356 34.94 -11.14 6.68
C ASN A 356 34.08 -11.14 7.93
N PHE A 357 34.47 -10.25 8.84
CA PHE A 357 33.71 -9.92 10.03
C PHE A 357 33.57 -8.39 10.10
N LYS A 358 32.34 -7.90 10.28
CA LYS A 358 32.03 -6.48 10.31
C LYS A 358 31.23 -6.14 11.57
N LEU A 359 31.71 -5.13 12.30
CA LEU A 359 30.97 -4.48 13.39
C LEU A 359 30.47 -3.12 12.90
N ILE A 360 29.24 -2.76 13.29
CA ILE A 360 28.59 -1.51 12.93
C ILE A 360 27.98 -0.91 14.18
N ALA A 361 28.29 0.34 14.46
CA ALA A 361 27.56 1.17 15.42
C ALA A 361 26.96 2.35 14.66
N SER A 362 25.64 2.54 14.73
CA SER A 362 24.96 3.58 13.96
C SER A 362 23.82 4.27 14.71
N ARG A 363 23.46 5.46 14.20
CA ARG A 363 22.25 6.22 14.55
C ARG A 363 21.50 6.50 13.26
N SER A 364 20.27 5.99 13.15
CA SER A 364 19.34 6.29 12.06
C SER A 364 18.32 7.32 12.52
N GLY A 365 17.88 8.25 11.69
CA GLY A 365 16.82 9.22 12.03
C GLY A 365 15.97 9.64 10.83
N GLU A 366 14.65 9.68 11.03
CA GLU A 366 13.64 10.12 10.06
C GLU A 366 13.59 11.65 10.05
N ILE A 367 14.18 12.28 9.03
CA ILE A 367 14.22 13.74 8.88
C ILE A 367 12.83 14.29 8.53
N ASN A 368 12.10 13.56 7.68
CA ASN A 368 10.71 13.80 7.32
C ASN A 368 10.09 12.49 6.81
N GLU A 369 8.86 12.56 6.28
CA GLU A 369 8.11 11.41 5.77
C GLU A 369 8.78 10.63 4.62
N HIS A 370 9.80 11.21 3.96
CA HIS A 370 10.49 10.60 2.83
C HIS A 370 11.97 10.34 3.09
N TRP A 371 12.62 11.12 3.95
CA TRP A 371 14.07 11.10 4.16
C TRP A 371 14.45 10.44 5.48
N THR A 372 15.33 9.44 5.40
CA THR A 372 16.01 8.84 6.55
C THR A 372 17.51 9.01 6.41
N ALA A 373 18.19 9.47 7.46
CA ALA A 373 19.65 9.57 7.49
C ALA A 373 20.24 8.60 8.51
N ILE A 374 21.38 8.00 8.18
CA ILE A 374 22.09 7.04 9.01
C ILE A 374 23.55 7.46 9.09
N ALA A 375 24.01 7.75 10.30
CA ALA A 375 25.44 7.93 10.60
C ALA A 375 25.97 6.68 11.29
N SER A 376 27.12 6.17 10.85
CA SER A 376 27.68 4.93 11.39
C SER A 376 29.20 4.94 11.46
N VAL A 377 29.74 4.15 12.37
CA VAL A 377 31.15 3.76 12.42
C VAL A 377 31.20 2.26 12.20
N ASN A 378 32.09 1.84 11.30
CA ASN A 378 32.22 0.46 10.85
C ASN A 378 33.63 -0.02 11.17
N ALA A 379 33.76 -1.27 11.63
CA ALA A 379 35.04 -1.97 11.72
C ALA A 379 34.91 -3.27 10.93
N LEU A 380 35.67 -3.41 9.85
CA LEU A 380 35.67 -4.54 8.94
C LEU A 380 37.03 -5.22 9.00
N ARG A 381 37.06 -6.53 9.15
CA ARG A 381 38.25 -7.34 8.88
C ARG A 381 37.92 -8.38 7.84
N GLU A 382 38.65 -8.37 6.75
CA GLU A 382 38.47 -9.30 5.63
C GLU A 382 39.79 -10.01 5.34
N ARG A 383 39.68 -11.30 5.04
CA ARG A 383 40.75 -12.08 4.42
C ARG A 383 40.22 -12.67 3.13
N TRP A 384 41.04 -12.67 2.09
CA TRP A 384 40.66 -13.23 0.80
C TRP A 384 41.86 -13.80 0.07
N ARG A 385 41.61 -14.74 -0.82
CA ARG A 385 42.56 -15.21 -1.82
C ARG A 385 41.85 -15.54 -3.11
N TYR A 386 42.57 -15.43 -4.20
CA TYR A 386 42.12 -15.84 -5.52
C TYR A 386 42.82 -17.15 -5.90
N ALA A 387 42.12 -18.02 -6.62
CA ALA A 387 42.72 -19.21 -7.21
C ALA A 387 43.82 -18.82 -8.23
N SER A 388 44.79 -19.71 -8.43
CA SER A 388 45.75 -19.62 -9.52
C SER A 388 45.55 -20.84 -10.42
N GLY A 389 45.04 -20.65 -11.65
CA GLY A 389 44.47 -21.75 -12.42
C GLY A 389 43.28 -22.39 -11.69
N THR A 390 43.16 -23.72 -11.75
CA THR A 390 42.03 -24.45 -11.14
C THR A 390 42.18 -24.76 -9.65
N GLU A 391 43.25 -24.29 -9.00
CA GLU A 391 43.58 -24.68 -7.63
C GLU A 391 43.97 -23.47 -6.75
N PHE A 392 43.81 -23.64 -5.43
CA PHE A 392 44.27 -22.70 -4.41
C PHE A 392 45.66 -23.06 -3.87
N THR A 393 46.40 -23.93 -4.55
CA THR A 393 47.62 -24.60 -4.06
C THR A 393 48.73 -23.63 -3.69
N ASP A 394 48.92 -22.55 -4.47
CA ASP A 394 49.90 -21.48 -4.21
C ASP A 394 49.28 -20.15 -3.74
N ALA A 395 47.97 -20.14 -3.46
CA ALA A 395 47.23 -18.90 -3.19
C ALA A 395 47.41 -18.42 -1.73
N VAL A 396 48.13 -17.30 -1.55
CA VAL A 396 48.33 -16.63 -0.25
C VAL A 396 47.10 -15.78 0.11
N TYR A 397 46.68 -15.83 1.37
CA TYR A 397 45.65 -14.93 1.88
C TYR A 397 46.18 -13.51 2.01
N ASN A 398 45.47 -12.57 1.40
CA ASN A 398 45.54 -11.16 1.74
C ASN A 398 44.62 -10.88 2.92
N THR A 399 44.97 -9.89 3.73
CA THR A 399 44.14 -9.44 4.86
C THR A 399 44.07 -7.93 4.89
N SER A 400 42.90 -7.38 5.22
CA SER A 400 42.70 -5.94 5.40
C SER A 400 41.76 -5.69 6.58
N THR A 401 42.12 -4.72 7.40
CA THR A 401 41.34 -4.21 8.52
C THR A 401 40.99 -2.75 8.24
N LEU A 402 39.71 -2.41 8.24
CA LEU A 402 39.23 -1.06 7.96
C LEU A 402 38.31 -0.59 9.09
N ALA A 403 38.67 0.51 9.75
CA ALA A 403 37.78 1.28 10.61
C ALA A 403 37.40 2.59 9.91
N TYR A 404 36.11 2.85 9.70
CA TYR A 404 35.66 4.02 8.93
C TYR A 404 34.28 4.54 9.35
N PRO A 405 34.08 5.87 9.38
CA PRO A 405 32.76 6.46 9.37
C PRO A 405 32.05 6.25 8.02
N GLN A 406 30.72 6.18 8.08
CA GLN A 406 29.83 6.14 6.92
C GLN A 406 28.56 6.94 7.21
N LEU A 407 28.18 7.77 6.25
CA LEU A 407 26.89 8.44 6.17
C LEU A 407 26.06 7.81 5.05
N MET A 408 24.79 7.56 5.32
CA MET A 408 23.82 7.06 4.35
C MET A 408 22.55 7.90 4.44
N ALA A 409 21.95 8.21 3.29
CA ALA A 409 20.68 8.90 3.20
C ALA A 409 19.76 8.10 2.28
N ASP A 410 18.59 7.74 2.77
CA ASP A 410 17.55 7.02 2.04
C ASP A 410 16.39 7.98 1.77
N TYR A 411 15.91 7.98 0.53
CA TYR A 411 14.74 8.73 0.10
C TYR A 411 13.71 7.77 -0.46
N VAL A 412 12.49 7.79 0.07
CA VAL A 412 11.37 6.97 -0.41
C VAL A 412 10.12 7.82 -0.49
N ASN A 413 9.70 8.12 -1.71
CA ASN A 413 8.43 8.77 -2.01
C ASN A 413 7.73 8.02 -3.14
N VAL A 414 7.02 6.96 -2.77
CA VAL A 414 6.31 6.06 -3.68
C VAL A 414 4.87 5.85 -3.21
N ASP A 415 3.99 5.52 -4.14
CA ASP A 415 2.57 5.27 -3.89
C ASP A 415 2.31 4.01 -3.04
N ASP A 416 3.06 2.93 -3.27
CA ASP A 416 2.99 1.69 -2.49
C ASP A 416 4.40 1.13 -2.27
N LYS A 417 4.71 0.70 -1.04
CA LYS A 417 6.06 0.20 -0.69
C LYS A 417 6.32 -1.24 -1.15
N LEU A 418 5.30 -2.07 -1.32
CA LEU A 418 5.46 -3.46 -1.77
C LEU A 418 5.43 -3.55 -3.30
N PHE A 419 4.61 -2.74 -3.95
CA PHE A 419 4.45 -2.69 -5.41
C PHE A 419 4.44 -1.25 -5.94
N PRO A 420 5.59 -0.53 -5.90
CA PRO A 420 5.66 0.87 -6.32
C PRO A 420 5.30 1.04 -7.80
N ARG A 421 4.28 1.83 -8.12
CA ARG A 421 3.88 2.11 -9.51
C ARG A 421 4.19 3.55 -9.90
N SER A 422 4.19 4.46 -8.93
CA SER A 422 4.50 5.87 -9.13
C SER A 422 5.40 6.39 -8.02
N GLY A 423 6.38 7.20 -8.38
CA GLY A 423 7.25 7.90 -7.44
C GLY A 423 8.71 7.53 -7.58
N ILE A 424 9.52 7.95 -6.60
CA ILE A 424 10.98 7.87 -6.64
C ILE A 424 11.48 7.28 -5.34
N SER A 425 12.47 6.40 -5.44
CA SER A 425 13.24 5.94 -4.29
C SER A 425 14.73 5.99 -4.62
N GLY A 426 15.57 6.13 -3.61
CA GLY A 426 17.00 6.12 -3.80
C GLY A 426 17.76 6.11 -2.49
N SER A 427 19.05 5.83 -2.59
CA SER A 427 19.97 5.88 -1.47
C SER A 427 21.30 6.48 -1.91
N ALA A 428 21.94 7.20 -1.01
CA ALA A 428 23.27 7.74 -1.19
C ALA A 428 24.13 7.36 0.01
N THR A 429 25.34 6.87 -0.23
CA THR A 429 26.31 6.47 0.80
C THR A 429 27.63 7.18 0.57
N LEU A 430 28.19 7.75 1.64
CA LEU A 430 29.53 8.30 1.69
C LEU A 430 30.28 7.67 2.85
N ARG A 431 31.49 7.16 2.59
CA ARG A 431 32.34 6.53 3.61
C ARG A 431 33.81 6.85 3.34
N GLY A 432 34.64 6.81 4.37
CA GLY A 432 36.07 7.00 4.18
C GLY A 432 36.91 6.51 5.33
N GLY A 433 38.06 5.92 5.03
CA GLY A 433 39.04 5.43 5.99
C GLY A 433 40.37 6.15 5.81
N VAL A 434 41.17 6.22 6.87
CA VAL A 434 42.50 6.83 6.87
C VAL A 434 43.51 5.80 7.38
N ASP A 435 44.56 5.58 6.59
CA ASP A 435 45.64 4.66 6.92
C ASP A 435 46.29 5.02 8.27
N GLY A 436 46.57 4.01 9.10
CA GLY A 436 47.11 4.18 10.44
C GLY A 436 46.10 4.60 11.52
N VAL A 437 44.86 4.95 11.17
CA VAL A 437 43.78 5.29 12.12
C VAL A 437 42.75 4.15 12.17
N GLY A 438 43.23 2.93 12.47
CA GLY A 438 42.41 1.71 12.50
C GLY A 438 42.01 1.17 11.13
N SER A 439 42.45 1.82 10.04
CA SER A 439 42.31 1.35 8.66
C SER A 439 43.68 1.05 8.07
N ASP A 440 43.81 -0.04 7.31
CA ASP A 440 45.03 -0.43 6.58
C ASP A 440 45.14 0.29 5.22
N THR A 441 44.14 1.10 4.86
CA THR A 441 44.12 1.82 3.58
C THR A 441 43.37 3.15 3.73
N SER A 442 43.92 4.20 3.12
CA SER A 442 43.26 5.49 2.97
C SER A 442 42.32 5.48 1.78
N PHE A 443 41.04 5.78 1.99
CA PHE A 443 40.07 5.85 0.91
C PHE A 443 38.90 6.79 1.23
N VAL A 444 38.28 7.31 0.18
CA VAL A 444 36.93 7.88 0.22
C VAL A 444 36.11 7.15 -0.82
N GLN A 445 34.89 6.75 -0.48
CA GLN A 445 33.97 6.07 -1.40
C GLN A 445 32.59 6.71 -1.33
N ALA A 446 32.06 7.05 -2.50
CA ALA A 446 30.70 7.53 -2.69
C ALA A 446 29.94 6.56 -3.60
N ASN A 447 28.68 6.28 -3.26
CA ASN A 447 27.78 5.46 -4.06
C ASN A 447 26.36 6.04 -3.97
N ALA A 448 25.62 6.03 -5.07
CA ALA A 448 24.24 6.45 -5.12
C ALA A 448 23.43 5.53 -6.04
N VAL A 449 22.22 5.20 -5.61
CA VAL A 449 21.24 4.42 -6.38
C VAL A 449 19.95 5.22 -6.45
N LEU A 450 19.35 5.30 -7.63
CA LEU A 450 18.08 5.97 -7.88
C LEU A 450 17.15 5.02 -8.65
N ARG A 451 15.89 4.97 -8.26
CA ARG A 451 14.80 4.28 -8.96
C ARG A 451 13.64 5.25 -9.17
N TRP A 452 13.13 5.32 -10.39
CA TRP A 452 11.97 6.11 -10.75
C TRP A 452 10.90 5.19 -11.35
N TYR A 453 9.75 5.17 -10.70
CA TYR A 453 8.56 4.43 -11.12
C TYR A 453 7.60 5.39 -11.81
N ILE A 454 7.29 5.10 -13.07
CA ILE A 454 6.46 5.93 -13.92
C ILE A 454 5.23 5.11 -14.34
N PRO A 455 4.01 5.50 -13.91
CA PRO A 455 2.79 4.82 -14.34
C PRO A 455 2.54 5.06 -15.84
N VAL A 456 2.22 3.99 -16.57
CA VAL A 456 1.87 4.06 -18.00
C VAL A 456 0.53 3.37 -18.21
N ARG A 457 -0.57 4.14 -18.33
CA ARG A 457 -1.95 3.60 -18.25
C ARG A 457 -2.17 2.81 -16.95
N ASP A 458 -3.33 2.19 -16.78
CA ASP A 458 -3.71 1.57 -15.50
C ASP A 458 -2.91 0.30 -15.15
N SER A 459 -2.50 -0.46 -16.17
CA SER A 459 -1.90 -1.77 -15.97
C SER A 459 -0.40 -1.83 -16.23
N ASN A 460 0.26 -0.72 -16.60
CA ASN A 460 1.66 -0.74 -16.99
C ASN A 460 2.48 0.25 -16.17
N ARG A 461 3.78 -0.03 -16.06
CA ARG A 461 4.75 0.90 -15.45
C ARG A 461 6.09 0.79 -16.15
N LEU A 462 6.78 1.92 -16.21
CA LEU A 462 8.18 2.01 -16.60
C LEU A 462 9.02 2.24 -15.33
N ILE A 463 10.05 1.44 -15.15
CA ILE A 463 10.99 1.54 -14.03
C ILE A 463 12.33 1.94 -14.62
N LEU A 464 12.83 3.10 -14.22
CA LEU A 464 14.18 3.53 -14.55
C LEU A 464 15.05 3.39 -13.31
N ARG A 465 16.24 2.79 -13.46
CA ARG A 465 17.23 2.68 -12.39
C ARG A 465 18.57 3.25 -12.85
N GLY A 466 19.20 4.01 -11.96
CA GLY A 466 20.58 4.43 -12.09
C GLY A 466 21.38 4.06 -10.84
N GLU A 467 22.64 3.66 -11.03
CA GLU A 467 23.60 3.50 -9.94
C GLU A 467 24.95 4.07 -10.35
N GLY A 468 25.58 4.84 -9.47
CA GLY A 468 26.90 5.41 -9.66
C GLY A 468 27.75 5.19 -8.42
N GLY A 469 29.01 4.81 -8.60
CA GLY A 469 29.94 4.54 -7.53
C GLY A 469 31.36 4.97 -7.88
N THR A 470 32.09 5.49 -6.90
CA THR A 470 33.49 5.86 -7.08
C THR A 470 34.26 5.71 -5.78
N THR A 471 35.48 5.20 -5.89
CA THR A 471 36.43 5.04 -4.77
C THR A 471 37.71 5.77 -5.09
N TRP A 472 38.00 6.81 -4.32
CA TRP A 472 39.28 7.50 -4.33
C TRP A 472 40.22 6.80 -3.36
N THR A 473 41.21 6.08 -3.90
CA THR A 473 42.27 5.38 -3.15
C THR A 473 43.55 5.34 -3.98
N SER A 474 44.69 5.44 -3.28
CA SER A 474 46.03 5.22 -3.85
C SER A 474 46.41 3.73 -3.91
N ASP A 475 45.72 2.87 -3.16
CA ASP A 475 46.02 1.43 -3.09
C ASP A 475 44.72 0.60 -3.17
N LEU A 476 44.27 0.29 -4.38
CA LEU A 476 43.10 -0.56 -4.59
C LEU A 476 43.38 -2.04 -4.26
N VAL A 477 44.64 -2.47 -4.39
CA VAL A 477 45.02 -3.87 -4.20
C VAL A 477 44.92 -4.23 -2.72
N ALA A 478 45.28 -3.31 -1.82
CA ALA A 478 45.08 -3.45 -0.38
C ALA A 478 43.61 -3.35 0.06
N MET A 479 42.72 -2.79 -0.76
CA MET A 479 41.30 -2.74 -0.43
C MET A 479 40.66 -4.12 -0.51
N PRO A 480 39.87 -4.54 0.50
CA PRO A 480 39.18 -5.82 0.50
C PRO A 480 38.13 -5.88 -0.63
N PRO A 481 37.98 -7.03 -1.33
CA PRO A 481 36.99 -7.21 -2.37
C PRO A 481 35.57 -6.76 -1.99
N SER A 482 35.14 -6.92 -0.74
CA SER A 482 33.81 -6.45 -0.31
C SER A 482 33.60 -4.93 -0.40
N MET A 483 34.68 -4.16 -0.56
CA MET A 483 34.67 -2.70 -0.69
C MET A 483 34.92 -2.23 -2.12
N ARG A 484 35.07 -3.14 -3.08
CA ARG A 484 35.25 -2.83 -4.51
C ARG A 484 33.92 -2.89 -5.25
N PHE A 485 33.82 -2.20 -6.38
CA PHE A 485 32.62 -2.26 -7.21
C PHE A 485 32.69 -3.41 -8.21
N PHE A 486 31.54 -4.05 -8.46
CA PHE A 486 31.39 -5.10 -9.47
C PHE A 486 30.12 -4.87 -10.28
N ALA A 487 30.13 -5.31 -11.54
CA ALA A 487 28.97 -5.25 -12.41
C ALA A 487 28.65 -6.63 -13.03
N GLY A 488 27.39 -6.83 -13.42
CA GLY A 488 26.85 -8.10 -13.90
C GLY A 488 25.99 -8.84 -12.86
N GLY A 489 24.97 -9.56 -13.33
CA GLY A 489 23.97 -10.27 -12.53
C GLY A 489 22.62 -9.52 -12.36
N ASP A 490 21.68 -10.16 -11.66
CA ASP A 490 20.26 -9.74 -11.53
C ASP A 490 20.06 -8.26 -11.17
N ARG A 491 20.84 -7.76 -10.22
CA ARG A 491 20.73 -6.39 -9.69
C ARG A 491 21.74 -5.43 -10.31
N SER A 492 22.34 -5.76 -11.44
CA SER A 492 23.34 -4.93 -12.10
C SER A 492 23.05 -4.83 -13.59
N ILE A 493 23.62 -5.72 -14.39
CA ILE A 493 23.44 -5.77 -15.84
C ILE A 493 22.98 -7.19 -16.16
N ARG A 494 21.66 -7.39 -16.28
CA ARG A 494 21.10 -8.72 -16.57
C ARG A 494 21.51 -9.16 -17.97
N GLY A 495 21.93 -10.41 -18.07
CA GLY A 495 22.50 -11.02 -19.29
C GLY A 495 23.99 -11.34 -19.16
N TYR A 496 24.65 -10.76 -18.15
CA TYR A 496 26.00 -11.09 -17.70
C TYR A 496 25.93 -11.82 -16.36
N ALA A 497 26.81 -12.79 -16.14
CA ALA A 497 26.96 -13.46 -14.86
C ALA A 497 27.34 -12.46 -13.75
N PHE A 498 27.18 -12.88 -12.50
CA PHE A 498 27.52 -12.03 -11.37
C PHE A 498 29.01 -11.65 -11.38
N ARG A 499 29.30 -10.35 -11.24
CA ARG A 499 30.67 -9.78 -11.28
C ARG A 499 31.40 -9.99 -12.61
N GLU A 500 30.71 -10.35 -13.69
CA GLU A 500 31.34 -10.61 -14.98
C GLU A 500 31.92 -9.35 -15.65
N VAL A 501 31.31 -8.19 -15.44
CA VAL A 501 31.70 -6.95 -16.12
C VAL A 501 32.70 -6.18 -15.27
N GLY A 502 33.90 -5.97 -15.81
CA GLY A 502 34.96 -5.12 -15.24
C GLY A 502 36.36 -5.74 -15.25
N PRO A 503 37.31 -5.19 -14.47
CA PRO A 503 38.68 -5.70 -14.39
C PRO A 503 38.73 -7.17 -13.98
N ARG A 504 39.42 -7.96 -14.80
CA ARG A 504 39.60 -9.41 -14.62
C ARG A 504 41.07 -9.79 -14.67
N THR A 505 41.40 -10.95 -14.12
CA THR A 505 42.74 -11.54 -14.29
C THR A 505 43.05 -11.78 -15.78
N PRO A 506 44.33 -11.74 -16.19
CA PRO A 506 44.72 -12.12 -17.55
C PRO A 506 44.45 -13.61 -17.83
N ALA A 507 44.17 -13.92 -19.09
CA ALA A 507 43.98 -15.29 -19.56
C ALA A 507 45.18 -16.20 -19.19
N PRO A 508 44.96 -17.50 -18.92
CA PRO A 508 43.72 -18.25 -19.17
C PRO A 508 42.59 -17.98 -18.17
N ASP A 509 42.88 -17.39 -17.01
CA ASP A 509 41.92 -17.18 -15.94
C ASP A 509 41.20 -15.82 -16.10
N LYS A 510 39.87 -15.77 -15.97
CA LYS A 510 39.06 -14.53 -16.11
C LYS A 510 38.33 -14.15 -14.82
N TYR A 511 39.02 -14.14 -13.68
CA TYR A 511 38.41 -13.86 -12.37
C TYR A 511 38.16 -12.38 -12.15
N ALA A 512 37.00 -12.03 -11.58
CA ALA A 512 36.63 -10.66 -11.28
C ALA A 512 37.44 -10.10 -10.10
N LEU A 513 38.16 -8.99 -10.33
CA LEU A 513 38.96 -8.33 -9.30
C LEU A 513 38.22 -7.17 -8.61
N GLY A 514 37.16 -6.67 -9.24
CA GLY A 514 36.44 -5.47 -8.83
C GLY A 514 37.15 -4.20 -9.27
N ALA A 515 36.44 -3.07 -9.25
CA ALA A 515 36.88 -1.80 -9.82
C ALA A 515 36.74 -0.62 -8.85
N LYS A 516 37.41 0.50 -9.18
CA LYS A 516 37.26 1.79 -8.47
C LYS A 516 35.94 2.50 -8.72
N HIS A 517 35.41 2.38 -9.93
CA HIS A 517 34.24 3.11 -10.38
C HIS A 517 33.15 2.17 -10.87
N LEU A 518 31.90 2.60 -10.73
CA LEU A 518 30.71 1.90 -11.18
C LEU A 518 29.75 2.88 -11.83
N VAL A 519 29.17 2.48 -12.95
CA VAL A 519 27.99 3.14 -13.50
C VAL A 519 27.07 2.08 -14.08
N ILE A 520 25.79 2.14 -13.70
CA ILE A 520 24.75 1.23 -14.19
C ILE A 520 23.51 2.08 -14.51
N GLY A 521 22.89 1.80 -15.64
CA GLY A 521 21.57 2.28 -16.04
C GLY A 521 20.68 1.11 -16.43
N SER A 522 19.40 1.19 -16.11
CA SER A 522 18.42 0.17 -16.49
C SER A 522 17.08 0.83 -16.78
N ALA A 523 16.40 0.33 -17.82
CA ALA A 523 15.03 0.67 -18.14
C ALA A 523 14.22 -0.63 -18.27
N GLU A 524 13.16 -0.75 -17.48
CA GLU A 524 12.29 -1.92 -17.45
C GLU A 524 10.82 -1.51 -17.62
N TYR A 525 10.16 -2.08 -18.60
CA TYR A 525 8.73 -1.91 -18.83
C TYR A 525 7.98 -3.15 -18.34
N GLU A 526 7.00 -2.96 -17.46
CA GLU A 526 6.13 -4.03 -16.98
C GLU A 526 4.68 -3.80 -17.42
N HIS A 527 3.99 -4.89 -17.78
CA HIS A 527 2.57 -4.91 -18.12
C HIS A 527 1.86 -6.02 -17.33
N TYR A 528 0.83 -5.68 -16.56
CA TYR A 528 -0.02 -6.64 -15.84
C TYR A 528 -1.30 -6.93 -16.62
N PHE A 529 -1.63 -8.22 -16.76
CA PHE A 529 -2.75 -8.65 -17.61
C PHE A 529 -4.09 -8.57 -16.87
N ASN A 530 -5.09 -7.93 -17.48
CA ASN A 530 -6.48 -7.90 -17.01
C ASN A 530 -6.67 -7.44 -15.54
N GLY A 531 -5.77 -6.59 -15.02
CA GLY A 531 -5.78 -6.19 -13.60
C GLY A 531 -5.42 -7.32 -12.62
N GLY A 532 -5.02 -8.49 -13.12
CA GLY A 532 -4.64 -9.65 -12.34
C GLY A 532 -3.21 -9.58 -11.76
N PRO A 533 -2.79 -10.60 -11.00
CA PRO A 533 -1.50 -10.61 -10.33
C PRO A 533 -0.34 -10.95 -11.28
N TRP A 534 -0.62 -11.41 -12.50
CA TRP A 534 0.40 -11.81 -13.47
C TRP A 534 0.73 -10.69 -14.44
N GLY A 535 2.01 -10.56 -14.77
CA GLY A 535 2.49 -9.61 -15.75
C GLY A 535 3.71 -10.10 -16.52
N ALA A 536 4.08 -9.36 -17.54
CA ALA A 536 5.29 -9.55 -18.33
C ALA A 536 6.17 -8.30 -18.21
N ALA A 537 7.48 -8.49 -18.39
CA ALA A 537 8.47 -7.43 -18.38
C ALA A 537 9.38 -7.51 -19.61
N ALA A 538 9.86 -6.36 -20.06
CA ALA A 538 10.94 -6.23 -21.01
C ALA A 538 11.92 -5.19 -20.49
N PHE A 539 13.21 -5.45 -20.57
CA PHE A 539 14.22 -4.56 -19.99
C PHE A 539 15.50 -4.47 -20.83
N VAL A 540 16.19 -3.36 -20.64
CA VAL A 540 17.56 -3.13 -21.10
C VAL A 540 18.37 -2.58 -19.94
N ASP A 541 19.50 -3.22 -19.68
CA ASP A 541 20.45 -2.83 -18.65
C ASP A 541 21.79 -2.51 -19.33
N THR A 542 22.47 -1.46 -18.89
CA THR A 542 23.79 -1.09 -19.42
C THR A 542 24.67 -0.58 -18.29
N GLY A 543 25.97 -0.83 -18.35
CA GLY A 543 26.87 -0.33 -17.33
C GLY A 543 28.30 -0.81 -17.46
N SER A 544 29.13 -0.39 -16.51
CA SER A 544 30.54 -0.74 -16.45
C SER A 544 31.04 -0.64 -15.01
N ALA A 545 31.86 -1.60 -14.60
CA ALA A 545 32.78 -1.44 -13.48
C ALA A 545 34.18 -1.20 -14.05
N PHE A 546 34.83 -0.10 -13.70
CA PHE A 546 36.06 0.33 -14.38
C PHE A 546 37.04 1.09 -13.46
N ASP A 547 38.32 1.10 -13.84
CA ASP A 547 39.38 1.80 -13.10
C ASP A 547 39.85 3.09 -13.78
N ARG A 548 39.89 3.12 -15.12
CA ARG A 548 40.38 4.28 -15.90
C ARG A 548 39.40 4.70 -16.98
N SER A 549 39.05 3.78 -17.88
CA SER A 549 38.14 4.02 -19.00
C SER A 549 36.85 3.22 -18.81
N ILE A 550 35.72 3.87 -19.07
CA ILE A 550 34.41 3.22 -19.09
C ILE A 550 34.31 2.25 -20.28
N ASP A 551 33.86 1.02 -20.03
CA ASP A 551 33.59 0.00 -21.05
C ASP A 551 32.17 -0.56 -20.86
N LEU A 552 31.23 -0.02 -21.64
CA LEU A 552 29.80 -0.27 -21.46
C LEU A 552 29.41 -1.63 -22.01
N HIS A 553 28.87 -2.46 -21.12
CA HIS A 553 28.26 -3.74 -21.42
C HIS A 553 26.75 -3.60 -21.32
N THR A 554 26.03 -4.07 -22.34
CA THR A 554 24.58 -3.94 -22.43
C THR A 554 23.93 -5.30 -22.49
N GLY A 555 22.92 -5.51 -21.65
CA GLY A 555 22.10 -6.71 -21.64
C GLY A 555 20.63 -6.38 -21.87
N ILE A 556 19.94 -7.27 -22.58
CA ILE A 556 18.51 -7.15 -22.88
C ILE A 556 17.79 -8.42 -22.42
N GLY A 557 16.53 -8.29 -22.03
CA GLY A 557 15.78 -9.46 -21.60
C GLY A 557 14.28 -9.27 -21.50
N LEU A 558 13.62 -10.39 -21.24
CA LEU A 558 12.20 -10.52 -21.00
C LEU A 558 11.98 -11.23 -19.67
N GLY A 559 10.85 -10.94 -19.04
CA GLY A 559 10.54 -11.49 -17.72
C GLY A 559 9.07 -11.74 -17.48
N VAL A 560 8.80 -12.62 -16.52
CA VAL A 560 7.47 -12.85 -15.94
C VAL A 560 7.42 -12.19 -14.57
N ARG A 561 6.30 -11.56 -14.24
CA ARG A 561 6.03 -10.88 -12.97
C ARG A 561 4.82 -11.52 -12.31
N TRP A 562 4.90 -11.76 -11.01
CA TRP A 562 3.77 -12.25 -10.24
C TRP A 562 3.65 -11.51 -8.90
N LYS A 563 2.51 -10.86 -8.67
CA LYS A 563 2.11 -10.30 -7.37
C LYS A 563 1.63 -11.43 -6.48
N SER A 564 2.54 -12.13 -5.82
CA SER A 564 2.16 -13.21 -4.89
C SER A 564 1.71 -12.65 -3.53
N PRO A 565 0.95 -13.43 -2.73
CA PRO A 565 0.56 -13.03 -1.37
C PRO A 565 1.75 -12.75 -0.43
N VAL A 566 2.95 -13.26 -0.76
CA VAL A 566 4.17 -13.12 0.06
C VAL A 566 5.16 -12.12 -0.52
N GLY A 567 4.78 -11.38 -1.59
CA GLY A 567 5.60 -10.36 -2.25
C GLY A 567 5.76 -10.58 -3.76
N PRO A 568 6.40 -9.64 -4.48
CA PRO A 568 6.65 -9.79 -5.92
C PRO A 568 7.60 -10.95 -6.21
N VAL A 569 7.27 -11.72 -7.25
CA VAL A 569 8.13 -12.76 -7.83
C VAL A 569 8.50 -12.33 -9.26
N ARG A 570 9.80 -12.44 -9.59
CA ARG A 570 10.35 -12.08 -10.90
C ARG A 570 11.14 -13.25 -11.45
N ILE A 571 10.87 -13.59 -12.71
CA ILE A 571 11.64 -14.59 -13.46
C ILE A 571 12.09 -13.92 -14.75
N ASP A 572 13.40 -13.73 -14.90
CA ASP A 572 13.98 -12.99 -16.03
C ASP A 572 14.91 -13.86 -16.85
N VAL A 573 14.83 -13.76 -18.17
CA VAL A 573 15.79 -14.33 -19.12
C VAL A 573 16.44 -13.19 -19.88
N ALA A 574 17.77 -13.13 -19.88
CA ALA A 574 18.51 -12.05 -20.51
C ALA A 574 19.74 -12.52 -21.29
N HIS A 575 20.17 -11.71 -22.24
CA HIS A 575 21.33 -11.90 -23.10
C HIS A 575 22.22 -10.64 -23.09
N GLY A 576 23.52 -10.81 -22.84
CA GLY A 576 24.51 -9.75 -22.99
C GLY A 576 24.93 -9.56 -24.45
N LEU A 577 25.08 -8.31 -24.90
CA LEU A 577 25.39 -7.96 -26.29
C LEU A 577 26.89 -7.80 -26.55
N ASN A 578 27.67 -7.54 -25.51
CA ASN A 578 29.10 -7.31 -25.56
C ASN A 578 29.84 -8.52 -24.99
N ASN A 579 30.07 -9.56 -25.81
CA ASN A 579 30.88 -10.75 -25.50
C ASN A 579 30.61 -11.42 -24.13
N PRO A 580 29.36 -11.81 -23.82
CA PRO A 580 29.07 -12.47 -22.56
C PRO A 580 29.70 -13.87 -22.47
N ASP A 581 30.05 -14.31 -21.26
CA ASP A 581 30.57 -15.64 -20.96
C ASP A 581 29.51 -16.73 -21.22
N SER A 582 28.22 -16.38 -21.12
CA SER A 582 27.08 -17.26 -21.38
C SER A 582 26.13 -16.67 -22.40
N LYS A 583 25.51 -17.53 -23.24
CA LYS A 583 24.52 -17.08 -24.23
C LYS A 583 23.26 -16.51 -23.58
N PHE A 584 22.78 -17.10 -22.50
CA PHE A 584 21.61 -16.61 -21.78
C PHE A 584 21.81 -16.80 -20.28
N GLN A 585 21.21 -15.91 -19.50
CA GLN A 585 21.16 -15.99 -18.04
C GLN A 585 19.71 -16.03 -17.59
N LEU A 586 19.42 -16.84 -16.56
CA LEU A 586 18.13 -16.96 -15.92
C LEU A 586 18.23 -16.41 -14.49
N TYR A 587 17.32 -15.52 -14.12
CA TYR A 587 17.24 -14.94 -12.78
C TYR A 587 15.89 -15.24 -12.15
N LEU A 588 15.91 -15.56 -10.85
CA LEU A 588 14.71 -15.74 -10.03
C LEU A 588 14.87 -14.87 -8.78
N ASN A 589 13.92 -13.97 -8.57
CA ASN A 589 13.91 -13.07 -7.43
C ASN A 589 12.53 -13.08 -6.74
N ILE A 590 12.53 -13.12 -5.40
CA ILE A 590 11.33 -13.14 -4.57
C ILE A 590 11.50 -12.09 -3.47
N GLY A 591 10.57 -11.13 -3.42
CA GLY A 591 10.56 -10.06 -2.44
C GLY A 591 10.58 -8.67 -3.09
N ALA A 592 10.15 -7.66 -2.34
CA ALA A 592 10.17 -6.28 -2.80
C ALA A 592 11.62 -5.77 -2.88
N ASP A 593 11.90 -5.03 -3.95
CA ASP A 593 13.14 -4.27 -4.13
C ASP A 593 12.79 -2.79 -4.09
N LEU A 594 12.98 -2.20 -2.91
CA LEU A 594 12.96 -0.76 -2.69
C LEU A 594 14.39 -0.28 -2.44
#